data_AF-A0A964QDA3-F1
#
_entry.id   AF-A0A964QDA3-F1
#
_cell.length_a   1.000
_cell.length_b   1.000
_cell.length_c   1.000
_cell.angle_alpha   90.00
_cell.angle_beta   90.00
_cell.angle_gamma   90.00
#
_symmetry.space_group_name_H-M   'P 1'
#
loop_
_entity.id
_entity.type
_entity.pdbx_description
1 polymer ?
#
loop_
_entity_poly.entity_id
_entity_poly.type
_entity_poly.pdbx_seq_one_letter_code
_entity_poly.pdbx_strand_id
1 'polypeptide(L)' 'MVRVPSNMPSLGGEAPPFSLTDVRMGRTVSRDDFRGGKGLLVMFICNHCPAVKHLRHALAEFGVDYQKRGLGIVAISSN' A
#
# COMPACT_ATOMS: atom_id res chain seq x y z
N MET A 1 7.99 12.36 16.36
CA MET A 1 7.22 13.33 15.55
C MET A 1 7.51 13.03 14.07
N VAL A 2 6.50 12.98 13.21
CA VAL A 2 6.70 12.77 11.76
C VAL A 2 7.28 14.06 11.16
N ARG A 3 8.29 13.96 10.28
CA ARG A 3 8.97 15.14 9.72
C ARG A 3 8.13 15.87 8.68
N VAL A 4 7.33 15.14 7.91
CA VAL A 4 6.41 15.68 6.89
C VAL A 4 5.08 14.94 7.01
N PRO A 5 3.97 15.62 7.35
CA PRO A 5 2.66 14.99 7.42
C PRO A 5 2.13 14.64 6.02
N SER A 6 1.24 13.66 5.94
CA SER A 6 0.54 13.32 4.69
C SER A 6 -0.31 14.47 4.20
N ASN A 7 -0.37 14.65 2.87
CA ASN A 7 -1.42 15.46 2.26
C ASN A 7 -2.72 14.64 2.21
N MET A 8 -3.84 15.26 2.57
CA MET A 8 -5.16 14.61 2.57
C MET A 8 -5.93 15.06 1.33
N PRO A 9 -5.98 14.25 0.26
CA PRO A 9 -6.89 14.52 -0.84
C PRO A 9 -8.35 14.44 -0.37
N SER A 10 -9.26 15.03 -1.14
CA SER A 10 -10.69 14.97 -0.84
C SER A 10 -11.17 13.52 -0.75
N LEU A 11 -11.91 13.21 0.31
CA LEU A 11 -12.51 11.90 0.48
C LEU A 11 -13.59 11.67 -0.59
N GLY A 12 -13.76 10.41 -0.99
CA GLY A 12 -14.71 10.01 -2.04
C GLY A 12 -14.19 10.16 -3.47
N GLY A 13 -12.97 10.68 -3.66
CA GLY A 13 -12.30 10.66 -4.96
C GLY A 13 -11.94 9.24 -5.40
N GLU A 14 -11.90 9.00 -6.72
CA GLU A 14 -11.41 7.75 -7.27
C GLU A 14 -9.90 7.61 -7.01
N ALA A 15 -9.47 6.42 -6.60
CA ALA A 15 -8.05 6.14 -6.42
C ALA A 15 -7.31 6.31 -7.76
N PRO A 16 -6.21 7.08 -7.85
CA PRO A 16 -5.48 7.26 -9.10
C PRO A 16 -5.00 5.93 -9.69
N PRO A 17 -5.00 5.77 -11.03
CA PRO A 17 -4.51 4.56 -11.67
C PRO A 17 -3.00 4.42 -11.43
N PHE A 18 -2.55 3.17 -11.28
CA PHE A 18 -1.13 2.82 -11.27
C PHE A 18 -0.92 1.48 -11.96
N SER A 19 0.29 1.26 -12.47
CA SER A 19 0.76 0.02 -13.06
C SER A 19 2.26 -0.07 -12.80
N LEU A 20 2.67 -0.91 -11.85
CA LEU A 20 4.04 -0.99 -11.34
C LEU A 20 4.51 -2.44 -11.32
N THR A 21 5.81 -2.65 -11.51
CA THR A 21 6.41 -3.99 -11.44
C THR A 21 6.57 -4.42 -9.99
N ASP A 22 6.04 -5.59 -9.64
CA ASP A 22 6.29 -6.25 -8.36
C ASP A 22 7.75 -6.70 -8.27
N VAL A 23 8.45 -6.23 -7.23
CA VAL A 23 9.89 -6.48 -7.05
C VAL A 23 10.25 -7.92 -6.69
N ARG A 24 9.28 -8.76 -6.30
CA ARG A 24 9.50 -10.17 -5.94
C ARG A 24 9.18 -11.12 -7.09
N MET A 25 8.08 -10.86 -7.79
CA MET A 25 7.54 -11.73 -8.84
C MET A 25 7.90 -11.25 -10.25
N GLY A 26 8.31 -9.99 -10.42
CA GLY A 26 8.61 -9.40 -11.72
C GLY A 26 7.39 -9.13 -12.60
N ARG A 27 6.17 -9.39 -12.10
CA ARG A 27 4.92 -9.13 -12.81
C ARG A 27 4.43 -7.71 -12.58
N THR A 28 3.74 -7.16 -13.58
CA THR A 28 3.02 -5.90 -13.43
C THR A 28 1.81 -6.09 -12.51
N VAL A 29 1.63 -5.16 -11.57
CA VAL A 29 0.47 -5.05 -10.69
C VAL A 29 -0.16 -3.68 -10.91
N SER A 30 -1.46 -3.67 -11.19
CA SER A 30 -2.25 -2.47 -11.46
C SER A 30 -3.28 -2.22 -10.36
N ARG A 31 -3.78 -0.98 -10.27
CA ARG A 31 -4.95 -0.65 -9.42
C ARG A 31 -6.15 -1.55 -9.76
N ASP A 32 -6.34 -1.82 -11.04
CA ASP A 32 -7.53 -2.49 -11.55
C ASP A 32 -7.51 -4.01 -11.30
N ASP A 33 -6.35 -4.59 -10.97
CA ASP A 33 -6.21 -5.99 -10.56
C ASP A 33 -6.97 -6.31 -9.26
N PHE A 34 -7.32 -5.27 -8.48
CA PHE A 34 -8.03 -5.40 -7.20
C PHE A 34 -9.54 -5.11 -7.30
N ARG A 35 -10.06 -4.90 -8.53
CA ARG A 35 -11.50 -4.68 -8.75
C ARG A 35 -12.31 -5.90 -8.30
N GLY A 36 -13.47 -5.64 -7.70
CA GLY A 36 -14.36 -6.69 -7.17
C GLY A 36 -14.01 -7.16 -5.75
N GLY A 37 -12.89 -6.71 -5.17
CA GLY A 37 -12.56 -6.90 -3.76
C GLY A 37 -13.34 -5.97 -2.83
N LYS A 38 -13.17 -6.14 -1.50
CA LYS A 38 -13.82 -5.27 -0.49
C LYS A 38 -13.19 -3.88 -0.39
N GLY A 39 -11.98 -3.73 -0.91
CA GLY A 39 -11.23 -2.47 -0.91
C GLY A 39 -9.78 -2.69 -1.31
N LEU A 40 -9.07 -1.58 -1.50
CA LEU A 40 -7.65 -1.53 -1.78
C LEU A 40 -6.98 -0.53 -0.84
N LEU A 41 -6.01 -1.01 -0.06
CA LEU A 41 -5.09 -0.17 0.71
C LEU A 41 -3.79 0.01 -0.07
N VAL A 42 -3.49 1.25 -0.46
CA VAL A 42 -2.22 1.63 -1.08
C VAL A 42 -1.37 2.35 -0.04
N MET A 43 -0.18 1.83 0.26
CA MET A 43 0.76 2.41 1.21
C MET A 43 2.03 2.83 0.51
N PHE A 44 2.40 4.10 0.62
CA PHE A 44 3.72 4.57 0.22
C PHE A 44 4.67 4.42 1.41
N ILE A 45 5.65 3.52 1.28
CA ILE A 45 6.60 3.19 2.35
C ILE A 45 8.03 3.27 1.84
N CYS A 46 8.98 3.28 2.77
CA CYS A 46 10.39 3.30 2.44
C CYS A 46 11.19 2.43 3.42
N ASN A 47 12.19 1.72 2.90
CA ASN A 47 13.05 0.81 3.66
C ASN A 47 14.04 1.53 4.61
N HIS A 48 14.32 2.82 4.41
CA HIS A 48 15.22 3.58 5.27
C HIS A 48 14.50 4.39 6.36
N CYS A 49 13.19 4.65 6.21
CA CYS A 49 12.43 5.49 7.12
C CYS A 49 12.31 4.84 8.52
N PRO A 50 12.74 5.53 9.60
CA PRO A 50 12.64 4.98 10.96
C PRO A 50 11.21 4.59 11.36
N ALA A 51 10.21 5.38 10.94
CA ALA A 51 8.80 5.08 11.20
C ALA A 51 8.36 3.75 10.57
N VAL A 52 8.73 3.48 9.31
CA VAL A 52 8.40 2.22 8.63
C VAL A 52 9.17 1.06 9.25
N LYS A 53 10.45 1.24 9.58
CA LYS A 53 11.26 0.22 10.27
C LYS A 53 10.61 -0.23 11.58
N HIS A 54 10.02 0.70 12.32
CA HIS A 54 9.30 0.42 13.55
C HIS A 54 7.99 -0.34 13.30
N LEU A 55 7.23 0.04 12.26
CA LEU A 55 5.91 -0.54 11.97
C LEU A 55 5.94 -1.81 11.11
N ARG A 56 7.07 -2.18 10.51
CA ARG A 56 7.15 -3.24 9.47
C ARG A 56 6.51 -4.57 9.87
N HIS A 57 6.67 -4.99 11.12
CA HIS A 57 6.14 -6.27 11.61
C HIS A 57 4.62 -6.22 11.75
N ALA A 58 4.11 -5.15 12.38
CA ALA A 58 2.67 -4.92 12.49
C ALA A 58 2.00 -4.75 11.12
N LEU A 59 2.67 -4.11 10.15
CA LEU A 59 2.17 -4.00 8.77
C LEU A 59 2.12 -5.37 8.07
N ALA A 60 3.10 -6.23 8.32
CA ALA A 60 3.12 -7.59 7.77
C ALA A 60 1.99 -8.45 8.35
N GLU A 61 1.79 -8.42 9.67
CA GLU A 61 0.69 -9.12 10.36
C GLU A 61 -0.67 -8.62 9.87
N PHE A 62 -0.87 -7.29 9.84
CA PHE A 62 -2.07 -6.66 9.28
C PHE A 62 -2.33 -7.13 7.85
N GLY A 63 -1.28 -7.20 7.03
CA GLY A 63 -1.35 -7.66 5.66
C GLY A 63 -1.95 -9.06 5.55
N VAL A 64 -1.40 -10.01 6.33
CA VAL A 64 -1.86 -11.40 6.35
C VAL A 64 -3.32 -11.50 6.82
N ASP A 65 -3.69 -10.75 7.85
CA ASP A 65 -5.02 -10.84 8.46
C ASP A 65 -6.11 -10.26 7.56
N TYR A 66 -5.87 -9.11 6.95
CA TYR A 66 -6.87 -8.41 6.15
C TYR A 66 -6.94 -8.91 4.72
N GLN A 67 -5.86 -9.50 4.18
CA GLN A 67 -5.91 -10.16 2.88
C GLN A 67 -6.93 -11.32 2.89
N LYS A 68 -6.96 -12.13 3.96
CA LYS A 68 -7.97 -13.21 4.16
C LYS A 68 -9.41 -12.70 4.18
N ARG A 69 -9.60 -11.42 4.54
CA ARG A 69 -10.92 -10.78 4.63
C ARG A 69 -11.36 -10.13 3.31
N GLY A 70 -10.52 -10.17 2.28
CA GLY A 70 -10.79 -9.62 0.95
C GLY A 70 -10.30 -8.19 0.72
N LEU A 71 -9.37 -7.69 1.56
CA LEU A 71 -8.71 -6.41 1.34
C LEU A 71 -7.48 -6.61 0.44
N GLY A 72 -7.44 -5.92 -0.71
CA GLY A 72 -6.23 -5.78 -1.51
C GLY A 72 -5.25 -4.83 -0.81
N ILE A 73 -3.96 -5.18 -0.77
CA ILE A 73 -2.94 -4.36 -0.12
C ILE A 73 -1.73 -4.26 -1.05
N VAL A 74 -1.29 -3.04 -1.33
CA VAL A 74 -0.09 -2.74 -2.12
C VAL A 74 0.81 -1.80 -1.34
N ALA A 75 2.09 -2.14 -1.24
CA ALA A 75 3.13 -1.29 -0.69
C ALA A 75 4.04 -0.79 -1.82
N ILE A 76 4.09 0.53 -2.01
CA ILE A 76 4.87 1.19 -3.05
C ILE A 76 6.08 1.87 -2.41
N SER A 77 7.27 1.58 -2.93
CA SER A 77 8.49 2.32 -2.63
C SER A 77 8.78 3.28 -3.77
N SER A 78 8.63 4.59 -3.53
CA SER A 78 8.92 5.65 -4.51
C SER A 78 10.34 6.21 -4.39
N ASN A 79 11.21 5.49 -3.68
CA ASN A 79 12.60 5.86 -3.41
C ASN A 79 13.55 5.38 -4.50
#